data_AF-W2W4G9-F1
#
_entry.id   AF-W2W4G9-F1
#
_cell.length_a   1.000
_cell.length_b   1.000
_cell.length_c   1.000
_cell.angle_alpha   90.00
_cell.angle_beta   90.00
_cell.angle_gamma   90.00
#
_symmetry.space_group_name_H-M   'P 1'
#
loop_
_entity.id
_entity.type
_entity.pdbx_description
1 polymer ?
#
loop_
_entity_poly.entity_id
_entity_poly.type
_entity_poly.pdbx_seq_one_letter_code
_entity_poly.pdbx_strand_id
1 'polypeptide(L)'
;MHVGRTVAGLPTESLQFSILAPHFEDHEEWVKTGVKLMFPSIPERLEFVAEYCLASLVYHYTYLKATLSREHQLFETPLFQDTDLQHQLLNRVKTGDGSGQSRIRPTGIPPHVSLLCEMKWLKQSLVNALSEIESTRVATVKDIVGELEARAIGAGTVTYDGLNDAIRSCLQETGVHDLVQRLANPVQQTQDTTKDNERMLTHFWGGRFRRVPAGFHVPDCSIRQAWILWRCGNEAKRWPPFRLLDGRDVPDRKQQRRLSDLRFVMKKLEHDATSKNLLQDCRSIEDATNMYLACVDSVAAESTAERSRKRRRGQLSWSTVGKLFRQAKKTKRSEG
;
A
#
# COMPACT_ATOMS: atom_id res chain seq x y z
N MET A 1 -20.82 29.04 8.91
CA MET A 1 -20.31 28.80 10.27
C MET A 1 -19.03 27.98 10.19
N HIS A 2 -17.96 28.39 10.88
CA HIS A 2 -16.69 27.65 10.96
C HIS A 2 -16.69 26.57 12.07
N VAL A 3 -17.78 26.50 12.84
CA VAL A 3 -17.94 25.63 14.02
C VAL A 3 -17.61 24.17 13.74
N GLY A 4 -18.06 23.60 12.62
CA GLY A 4 -17.78 22.19 12.30
C GLY A 4 -16.28 21.88 12.16
N ARG A 5 -15.50 22.82 11.62
CA ARG A 5 -14.04 22.70 11.44
C ARG A 5 -13.31 22.89 12.77
N THR A 6 -13.77 23.83 13.58
CA THR A 6 -13.26 24.04 14.94
C THR A 6 -13.49 22.82 15.83
N VAL A 7 -14.69 22.23 15.80
CA VAL A 7 -15.02 21.02 16.57
C VAL A 7 -14.25 19.80 16.05
N ALA A 8 -13.89 19.76 14.77
CA ALA A 8 -13.00 18.74 14.19
C ALA A 8 -11.51 18.92 14.61
N GLY A 9 -11.20 19.92 15.43
CA GLY A 9 -9.85 20.15 15.96
C GLY A 9 -8.90 20.88 15.01
N LEU A 10 -9.42 21.54 13.96
CA LEU A 10 -8.58 22.32 13.07
C LEU A 10 -8.11 23.63 13.73
N PRO A 11 -6.84 24.01 13.55
CA PRO A 11 -6.24 25.19 14.21
C PRO A 11 -6.82 26.50 13.65
N THR A 12 -7.56 27.26 14.46
CA THR A 12 -8.30 28.46 13.99
C THR A 12 -7.41 29.58 13.46
N GLU A 13 -6.19 29.70 13.98
CA GLU A 13 -5.24 30.76 13.63
C GLU A 13 -4.21 30.33 12.58
N SER A 14 -4.48 29.26 11.85
CA SER A 14 -3.54 28.71 10.86
C SER A 14 -4.18 28.59 9.49
N LEU A 15 -3.33 28.71 8.46
CA LEU A 15 -3.64 28.35 7.09
C LEU A 15 -4.18 26.92 6.96
N GLN A 16 -3.75 26.02 7.83
CA GLN A 16 -4.23 24.64 7.85
C GLN A 16 -5.72 24.55 8.21
N PHE A 17 -6.32 25.63 8.72
CA PHE A 17 -7.76 25.69 8.92
C PHE A 17 -8.55 25.53 7.62
N SER A 18 -7.98 25.75 6.44
CA SER A 18 -8.65 25.51 5.14
C SER A 18 -8.41 24.11 4.57
N ILE A 19 -7.64 23.24 5.23
CA ILE A 19 -7.26 21.93 4.69
C ILE A 19 -8.47 21.02 4.43
N LEU A 20 -8.53 20.43 3.25
CA LEU A 20 -9.54 19.44 2.91
C LEU A 20 -9.18 18.07 3.49
N ALA A 21 -10.20 17.30 3.84
CA ALA A 21 -10.02 15.89 4.17
C ALA A 21 -9.43 15.14 2.96
N PRO A 22 -8.64 14.07 3.18
CA PRO A 22 -8.15 13.22 2.09
C PRO A 22 -9.32 12.71 1.25
N HIS A 23 -9.23 12.90 -0.06
CA HIS A 23 -10.27 12.49 -1.00
C HIS A 23 -9.69 12.13 -2.36
N PHE A 24 -10.50 11.47 -3.17
CA PHE A 24 -10.23 11.22 -4.58
C PHE A 24 -11.01 12.24 -5.42
N GLU A 25 -10.39 12.81 -6.45
CA GLU A 25 -11.08 13.72 -7.38
C GLU A 25 -12.03 12.93 -8.29
N ASP A 26 -11.52 11.86 -8.89
CA ASP A 26 -12.25 11.03 -9.85
C ASP A 26 -12.64 9.66 -9.27
N HIS A 27 -13.82 9.18 -9.66
CA HIS A 27 -14.33 7.85 -9.34
C HIS A 27 -13.72 6.78 -10.26
N GLU A 28 -12.40 6.73 -10.31
CA GLU A 28 -11.66 5.78 -11.13
C GLU A 28 -11.89 4.33 -10.69
N GLU A 29 -11.67 3.41 -11.62
CA GLU A 29 -11.89 1.98 -11.40
C GLU A 29 -11.08 1.43 -10.21
N TRP A 30 -9.85 1.92 -10.01
CA TRP A 30 -9.03 1.61 -8.85
C TRP A 30 -9.67 2.01 -7.51
N VAL A 31 -10.34 3.16 -7.46
CA VAL A 31 -11.02 3.62 -6.23
C VAL A 31 -12.20 2.72 -5.92
N LYS A 32 -13.02 2.39 -6.94
CA LYS A 32 -14.16 1.47 -6.79
C LYS A 32 -13.70 0.06 -6.37
N THR A 33 -12.63 -0.44 -6.99
CA THR A 33 -12.03 -1.73 -6.61
C THR A 33 -11.51 -1.70 -5.18
N GLY A 34 -10.79 -0.64 -4.80
CA GLY A 34 -10.30 -0.45 -3.43
C GLY A 34 -11.44 -0.40 -2.39
N VAL A 35 -12.53 0.31 -2.69
CA VAL A 35 -13.72 0.38 -1.82
C VAL A 35 -14.38 -0.99 -1.69
N LYS A 36 -14.57 -1.72 -2.79
CA LYS A 36 -15.13 -3.08 -2.77
C LYS A 36 -14.26 -4.06 -1.97
N LEU A 37 -12.94 -3.96 -2.11
CA LEU A 37 -11.99 -4.83 -1.38
C LEU A 37 -11.97 -4.55 0.12
N MET A 38 -11.95 -3.27 0.51
CA MET A 38 -11.89 -2.85 1.91
C MET A 38 -13.25 -2.92 2.62
N PHE A 39 -14.34 -2.66 1.90
CA PHE A 39 -15.71 -2.54 2.45
C PHE A 39 -16.74 -3.36 1.66
N PRO A 40 -16.59 -4.70 1.55
CA PRO A 40 -17.42 -5.54 0.67
C PRO A 40 -18.90 -5.63 1.06
N SER A 41 -19.27 -5.25 2.28
CA SER A 41 -20.66 -5.29 2.77
C SER A 41 -21.29 -3.90 2.89
N ILE A 42 -20.66 -2.86 2.32
CA ILE A 42 -21.21 -1.51 2.37
C ILE A 42 -22.38 -1.38 1.39
N PRO A 43 -23.53 -0.82 1.81
CA PRO A 43 -24.61 -0.49 0.89
C PRO A 43 -24.16 0.56 -0.13
N GLU A 44 -24.63 0.48 -1.38
CA GLU A 44 -24.30 1.44 -2.45
C GLU A 44 -24.55 2.90 -2.04
N ARG A 45 -25.63 3.16 -1.29
CA ARG A 45 -25.94 4.49 -0.74
C ARG A 45 -24.86 5.08 0.19
N LEU A 46 -23.95 4.27 0.72
CA LEU A 46 -22.85 4.68 1.60
C LEU A 46 -21.47 4.56 0.91
N GLU A 47 -21.43 4.24 -0.38
CA GLU A 47 -20.18 4.10 -1.13
C GLU A 47 -19.34 5.39 -1.06
N PHE A 48 -19.99 6.55 -1.14
CA PHE A 48 -19.31 7.85 -1.00
C PHE A 48 -18.56 7.98 0.34
N VAL A 49 -19.13 7.50 1.46
CA VAL A 49 -18.47 7.54 2.78
C VAL A 49 -17.27 6.59 2.78
N ALA A 50 -17.43 5.42 2.17
CA ALA A 50 -16.39 4.42 2.06
C ALA A 50 -15.17 4.95 1.28
N GLU A 51 -15.39 5.75 0.24
CA GLU A 51 -14.33 6.42 -0.52
C GLU A 51 -13.50 7.36 0.37
N TYR A 52 -14.14 8.23 1.17
CA TYR A 52 -13.40 9.11 2.09
C TYR A 52 -12.66 8.32 3.18
N CYS A 53 -13.27 7.24 3.70
CA CYS A 53 -12.61 6.35 4.64
C CYS A 53 -11.38 5.69 4.01
N LEU A 54 -11.49 5.23 2.76
CA LEU A 54 -10.37 4.64 2.01
C LEU A 54 -9.26 5.69 1.79
N ALA A 55 -9.61 6.88 1.31
CA ALA A 55 -8.65 7.97 1.10
C ALA A 55 -7.91 8.33 2.39
N SER A 56 -8.61 8.37 3.52
CA SER A 56 -8.02 8.64 4.83
C SER A 56 -7.04 7.53 5.26
N LEU A 57 -7.39 6.26 5.05
CA LEU A 57 -6.50 5.14 5.35
C LEU A 57 -5.25 5.15 4.47
N VAL A 58 -5.39 5.45 3.18
CA VAL A 58 -4.29 5.54 2.22
C VAL A 58 -3.36 6.71 2.58
N TYR A 59 -3.92 7.89 2.86
CA TYR A 59 -3.15 9.07 3.26
C TYR A 59 -2.32 8.82 4.53
N HIS A 60 -2.91 8.17 5.53
CA HIS A 60 -2.25 7.88 6.80
C HIS A 60 -1.49 6.54 6.81
N TYR A 61 -1.31 5.88 5.66
CA TYR A 61 -0.69 4.55 5.59
C TYR A 61 0.66 4.47 6.30
N THR A 62 1.55 5.43 6.04
CA THR A 62 2.89 5.50 6.63
C THR A 62 2.85 5.71 8.14
N TYR A 63 2.01 6.64 8.60
CA TYR A 63 1.79 6.92 10.02
C TYR A 63 1.23 5.70 10.77
N LEU A 64 0.24 5.02 10.19
CA LEU A 64 -0.38 3.82 10.78
C LEU A 64 0.63 2.68 10.88
N LYS A 65 1.47 2.50 9.85
CA LYS A 65 2.54 1.49 9.85
C LYS A 65 3.64 1.77 10.88
N ALA A 66 3.94 3.04 11.14
CA ALA A 66 4.92 3.45 12.14
C ALA A 66 4.39 3.36 13.58
N THR A 67 3.11 3.64 13.78
CA THR A 67 2.53 3.83 15.13
C THR A 67 1.87 2.58 15.69
N LEU A 68 1.25 1.75 14.84
CA LEU A 68 0.53 0.55 15.29
C LEU A 68 1.45 -0.66 15.46
N SER A 69 1.09 -1.55 16.39
CA SER A 69 1.79 -2.83 16.56
C SER A 69 1.76 -3.67 15.28
N ARG A 70 2.86 -4.38 14.98
CA ARG A 70 2.97 -5.29 13.81
C ARG A 70 1.91 -6.40 13.77
N GLU A 71 1.23 -6.65 14.88
CA GLU A 71 0.15 -7.64 15.00
C GLU A 71 -1.25 -7.03 14.86
N HIS A 72 -1.36 -5.73 14.58
CA HIS A 72 -2.64 -5.04 14.48
C HIS A 72 -3.46 -5.57 13.29
N GLN A 73 -4.75 -5.86 13.53
CA GLN A 73 -5.65 -6.45 12.53
C GLN A 73 -5.82 -5.60 11.26
N LEU A 74 -5.61 -4.29 11.36
CA LEU A 74 -5.58 -3.39 10.19
C LEU A 74 -4.58 -3.86 9.13
N PHE A 75 -3.43 -4.38 9.55
CA PHE A 75 -2.42 -4.86 8.61
C PHE A 75 -2.84 -6.13 7.88
N GLU A 76 -3.87 -6.85 8.33
CA GLU A 76 -4.43 -7.99 7.60
C GLU A 76 -5.39 -7.55 6.47
N THR A 77 -5.74 -6.27 6.38
CA THR A 77 -6.66 -5.78 5.35
C THR A 77 -6.01 -5.66 3.98
N PRO A 78 -6.78 -5.74 2.87
CA PRO A 78 -6.25 -5.72 1.50
C PRO A 78 -5.31 -4.54 1.20
N LEU A 79 -5.65 -3.34 1.67
CA LEU A 79 -4.83 -2.12 1.47
C LEU A 79 -3.41 -2.25 2.05
N PHE A 80 -3.22 -3.05 3.10
CA PHE A 80 -1.92 -3.24 3.75
C PHE A 80 -1.20 -4.51 3.33
N GLN A 81 -1.84 -5.35 2.51
CA GLN A 81 -1.25 -6.56 1.94
C GLN A 81 -0.80 -6.35 0.50
N ASP A 82 -1.53 -5.55 -0.27
CA ASP A 82 -1.25 -5.28 -1.69
C ASP A 82 -0.50 -3.94 -1.84
N THR A 83 0.78 -4.01 -2.20
CA THR A 83 1.61 -2.81 -2.40
C THR A 83 1.23 -2.04 -3.65
N ASP A 84 0.80 -2.73 -4.71
CA ASP A 84 0.47 -2.08 -5.99
C ASP A 84 -0.81 -1.29 -5.85
N LEU A 85 -1.84 -1.89 -5.24
CA LEU A 85 -3.09 -1.19 -4.92
C LEU A 85 -2.84 0.04 -4.05
N GLN A 86 -1.98 -0.08 -3.03
CA GLN A 86 -1.64 1.03 -2.15
C GLN A 86 -0.94 2.16 -2.89
N HIS A 87 0.06 1.86 -3.73
CA HIS A 87 0.77 2.86 -4.53
C HIS A 87 -0.14 3.55 -5.54
N GLN A 88 -0.98 2.80 -6.24
CA GLN A 88 -1.95 3.34 -7.19
C GLN A 88 -2.97 4.27 -6.51
N LEU A 89 -3.47 3.90 -5.33
CA LEU A 89 -4.38 4.73 -4.57
C LEU A 89 -3.67 5.97 -4.00
N LEU A 90 -2.45 5.84 -3.49
CA LEU A 90 -1.71 6.95 -2.89
C LEU A 90 -1.46 8.08 -3.88
N ASN A 91 -1.08 7.76 -5.12
CA ASN A 91 -0.87 8.75 -6.19
C ASN A 91 -2.14 9.55 -6.55
N ARG A 92 -3.31 9.02 -6.20
CA ARG A 92 -4.62 9.62 -6.49
C ARG A 92 -5.22 10.37 -5.30
N VAL A 93 -4.72 10.15 -4.09
CA VAL A 93 -5.21 10.88 -2.92
C VAL A 93 -4.78 12.33 -3.02
N LYS A 94 -5.77 13.22 -2.93
CA LYS A 94 -5.54 14.66 -2.84
C LYS A 94 -5.77 15.14 -1.41
N THR A 95 -4.87 16.01 -0.99
CA THR A 95 -5.01 16.87 0.19
C THR A 95 -4.63 18.28 -0.23
N GLY A 96 -5.41 19.28 0.11
CA GLY A 96 -5.16 20.64 -0.34
C GLY A 96 -5.92 21.68 0.47
N ASP A 97 -5.53 22.93 0.30
CA ASP A 97 -6.11 24.12 0.94
C ASP A 97 -7.36 24.66 0.22
N GLY A 98 -7.87 23.91 -0.77
CA GLY A 98 -9.05 24.28 -1.54
C GLY A 98 -8.82 25.40 -2.57
N SER A 99 -7.55 25.73 -2.86
CA SER A 99 -7.16 26.77 -3.83
C SER A 99 -7.26 26.34 -5.30
N GLY A 100 -7.44 25.04 -5.57
CA GLY A 100 -7.59 24.48 -6.92
C GLY A 100 -9.04 24.11 -7.31
N GLN A 101 -9.22 23.69 -8.57
CA GLN A 101 -10.46 23.08 -9.09
C GLN A 101 -10.66 21.68 -8.49
N SER A 102 -10.77 21.58 -7.16
CA SER A 102 -11.12 20.32 -6.51
C SER A 102 -12.64 20.16 -6.49
N ARG A 103 -13.08 18.91 -6.55
CA ARG A 103 -14.49 18.49 -6.42
C ARG A 103 -15.18 19.07 -5.18
N ILE A 104 -14.41 19.35 -4.13
CA ILE A 104 -14.88 19.80 -2.83
C ILE A 104 -14.21 21.14 -2.51
N ARG A 105 -14.98 22.07 -1.96
CA ARG A 105 -14.48 23.35 -1.46
C ARG A 105 -14.57 23.43 0.05
N PRO A 106 -13.55 23.98 0.75
CA PRO A 106 -13.62 24.17 2.18
C PRO A 106 -14.67 25.23 2.50
N THR A 107 -15.62 24.90 3.36
CA THR A 107 -16.69 25.81 3.79
C THR A 107 -16.45 26.27 5.22
N GLY A 108 -17.00 27.45 5.57
CA GLY A 108 -16.83 28.00 6.91
C GLY A 108 -15.38 28.39 7.19
N ILE A 109 -14.69 28.99 6.22
CA ILE A 109 -13.37 29.58 6.40
C ILE A 109 -13.54 31.00 6.96
N PRO A 110 -12.96 31.32 8.11
CA PRO A 110 -12.94 32.69 8.64
C PRO A 110 -12.19 33.66 7.70
N PRO A 111 -12.57 34.95 7.65
CA PRO A 111 -11.92 35.93 6.77
C PRO A 111 -10.41 36.04 6.94
N HIS A 112 -9.90 35.94 8.17
CA HIS A 112 -8.46 36.03 8.44
C HIS A 112 -7.70 34.83 7.86
N VAL A 113 -8.28 33.63 7.85
CA VAL A 113 -7.66 32.45 7.21
C VAL A 113 -7.58 32.65 5.70
N SER A 114 -8.63 33.20 5.07
CA SER A 114 -8.60 33.54 3.64
C SER A 114 -7.50 34.56 3.33
N LEU A 115 -7.37 35.61 4.16
CA LEU A 115 -6.29 36.59 4.02
C LEU A 115 -4.90 35.94 4.17
N LEU A 116 -4.73 35.06 5.17
CA LEU A 116 -3.48 34.31 5.32
C LEU A 116 -3.17 33.50 4.06
N CYS A 117 -4.16 32.85 3.44
CA CYS A 117 -3.97 32.07 2.21
C CYS A 117 -3.46 32.96 1.06
N GLU A 118 -4.04 34.14 0.89
CA GLU A 118 -3.59 35.12 -0.11
C GLU A 118 -2.17 35.60 0.18
N MET A 119 -1.84 35.90 1.44
CA MET A 119 -0.48 36.29 1.85
C MET A 119 0.54 35.19 1.57
N LYS A 120 0.18 33.92 1.81
CA LYS A 120 1.03 32.76 1.49
C LYS A 120 1.26 32.67 -0.02
N TRP A 121 0.21 32.82 -0.81
CA TRP A 121 0.31 32.79 -2.27
C TRP A 121 1.18 33.92 -2.80
N LEU A 122 0.99 35.15 -2.30
CA LEU A 122 1.81 36.31 -2.66
C LEU A 122 3.27 36.08 -2.31
N LYS A 123 3.56 35.57 -1.10
CA LYS A 123 4.92 35.20 -0.70
C LYS A 123 5.53 34.17 -1.65
N GLN A 124 4.78 33.13 -2.02
CA GLN A 124 5.28 32.10 -2.93
C GLN A 124 5.53 32.66 -4.35
N SER A 125 4.63 33.52 -4.83
CA SER A 125 4.78 34.21 -6.11
C SER A 125 6.04 35.07 -6.15
N LEU A 126 6.31 35.83 -5.08
CA LEU A 126 7.55 36.61 -4.95
C LEU A 126 8.80 35.73 -4.95
N VAL A 127 8.80 34.62 -4.21
CA VAL A 127 9.93 33.67 -4.19
C VAL A 127 10.17 33.08 -5.58
N ASN A 128 9.12 32.69 -6.29
CA ASN A 128 9.22 32.16 -7.65
C ASN A 128 9.78 33.22 -8.61
N ALA A 129 9.30 34.46 -8.55
CA ALA A 129 9.79 35.55 -9.37
C ALA A 129 11.29 35.84 -9.11
N LEU A 130 11.72 35.83 -7.85
CA LEU A 130 13.13 35.97 -7.50
C LEU A 130 13.99 34.82 -8.04
N SER A 131 13.47 33.59 -8.02
CA SER A 131 14.16 32.43 -8.61
C SER A 131 14.29 32.54 -10.13
N GLU A 132 13.28 33.04 -10.82
CA GLU A 132 13.34 33.31 -12.27
C GLU A 132 14.35 34.42 -12.60
N ILE A 133 14.40 35.49 -11.79
CA ILE A 133 15.40 36.55 -11.92
C ILE A 133 16.82 35.99 -11.71
N GLU A 134 17.00 35.12 -10.72
CA GLU A 134 18.29 34.46 -10.47
C GLU A 134 18.71 33.57 -11.65
N SER A 135 17.78 32.75 -12.15
CA SER A 135 18.00 31.88 -13.32
C SER A 135 18.40 32.68 -14.56
N THR A 136 17.65 33.74 -14.86
CA THR A 136 17.93 34.64 -15.99
C THR A 136 19.25 35.39 -15.82
N ARG A 137 19.62 35.79 -14.59
CA ARG A 137 20.93 36.38 -14.30
C ARG A 137 22.06 35.40 -14.59
N VAL A 138 21.94 34.14 -14.15
CA VAL A 138 22.97 33.11 -14.40
C VAL A 138 23.09 32.84 -15.91
N ALA A 139 21.97 32.73 -16.62
CA ALA A 139 21.97 32.54 -18.07
C ALA A 139 22.63 33.72 -18.80
N THR A 140 22.23 34.96 -18.49
CA THR A 140 22.81 36.15 -19.13
C THR A 140 24.30 36.31 -18.86
N VAL A 141 24.78 36.04 -17.64
CA VAL A 141 26.23 36.06 -17.35
C VAL A 141 26.94 34.98 -18.15
N LYS A 142 26.38 33.78 -18.25
CA LYS A 142 26.95 32.70 -19.07
C LYS A 142 27.03 33.10 -20.54
N ASP A 143 25.97 33.71 -21.08
CA ASP A 143 25.93 34.15 -22.48
C ASP A 143 26.98 35.26 -22.74
N ILE A 144 27.12 36.22 -21.82
CA ILE A 144 28.15 37.27 -21.90
C ILE A 144 29.56 36.66 -21.88
N VAL A 145 29.82 35.72 -20.97
CA VAL A 145 31.13 35.03 -20.90
C VAL A 145 31.41 34.28 -22.20
N GLY A 146 30.42 33.53 -22.71
CA GLY A 146 30.57 32.80 -23.99
C GLY A 146 30.88 33.72 -25.17
N GLU A 147 30.19 34.86 -25.28
CA GLU A 147 30.47 35.87 -26.31
C GLU A 147 31.86 36.52 -26.15
N LEU A 148 32.31 36.76 -24.92
CA LEU A 148 33.65 37.28 -24.65
C LEU A 148 34.74 36.27 -25.03
N GLU A 149 34.55 34.98 -24.73
CA GLU A 149 35.47 33.92 -25.13
C GLU A 149 35.51 33.74 -26.66
N ALA A 150 34.35 33.76 -27.32
CA ALA A 150 34.29 33.69 -28.78
C ALA A 150 35.08 34.84 -29.45
N ARG A 151 34.99 36.06 -28.91
CA ARG A 151 35.79 37.20 -29.38
C ARG A 151 37.28 37.06 -29.09
N ALA A 152 37.65 36.51 -27.93
CA ALA A 152 39.06 36.28 -27.59
C ALA A 152 39.73 35.27 -28.52
N ILE A 153 39.01 34.21 -28.94
CA ILE A 153 39.46 33.28 -29.98
C ILE A 153 39.71 34.04 -31.31
N GLY A 154 38.76 34.87 -31.74
CA GLY A 154 38.88 35.67 -32.96
C GLY A 154 40.05 36.67 -32.95
N ALA A 155 40.45 37.14 -31.78
CA ALA A 155 41.59 38.02 -31.58
C ALA A 155 42.93 37.27 -31.42
N GLY A 156 42.94 35.93 -31.52
CA GLY A 156 44.15 35.11 -31.36
C GLY A 156 44.68 35.03 -29.93
N THR A 157 43.84 35.34 -28.93
CA THR A 157 44.20 35.27 -27.51
C THR A 157 43.78 33.91 -26.94
N VAL A 158 44.64 33.27 -26.14
CA VAL A 158 44.34 31.96 -25.53
C VAL A 158 43.19 32.09 -24.52
N THR A 159 42.08 31.38 -24.75
CA THR A 159 40.92 31.34 -23.86
C THR A 159 41.03 30.24 -22.81
N TYR A 160 40.25 30.36 -21.73
CA TYR A 160 40.17 29.32 -20.71
C TYR A 160 39.66 28.00 -21.31
N ASP A 161 38.55 28.03 -22.05
CA ASP A 161 37.99 26.85 -22.70
C ASP A 161 38.97 26.25 -23.73
N GLY A 162 39.63 27.08 -24.54
CA GLY A 162 40.64 26.59 -25.49
C GLY A 162 41.83 25.91 -24.80
N LEU A 163 42.29 26.45 -23.66
CA LEU A 163 43.35 25.83 -22.85
C LEU A 163 42.86 24.55 -22.16
N ASN A 164 41.65 24.55 -21.62
CA ASN A 164 41.04 23.41 -20.95
C ASN A 164 40.78 22.25 -21.93
N ASP A 165 40.31 22.54 -23.13
CA ASP A 165 40.13 21.56 -24.21
C ASP A 165 41.46 21.04 -24.74
N ALA A 166 42.48 21.90 -24.88
CA ALA A 166 43.83 21.46 -25.22
C ALA A 166 44.40 20.51 -24.16
N ILE A 167 44.24 20.84 -22.87
CA ILE A 167 44.66 19.97 -21.75
C ILE A 167 43.88 18.65 -21.77
N ARG A 168 42.55 18.68 -21.96
CA ARG A 168 41.72 17.48 -22.09
C ARG A 168 42.15 16.60 -23.26
N SER A 169 42.44 17.21 -24.40
CA SER A 169 42.90 16.51 -25.60
C SER A 169 44.26 15.85 -25.36
N CYS A 170 45.22 16.55 -24.76
CA CYS A 170 46.51 15.96 -24.36
C CYS A 170 46.35 14.82 -23.34
N LEU A 171 45.43 14.95 -22.37
CA LEU A 171 45.14 13.89 -21.39
C LEU A 171 44.44 12.66 -22.01
N GLN A 172 43.65 12.87 -23.07
CA GLN A 172 43.05 11.79 -23.87
C GLN A 172 44.10 11.09 -24.74
N GLU A 173 44.95 11.85 -25.43
CA GLU A 173 46.04 11.32 -26.27
C GLU A 173 47.06 10.51 -25.46
N THR A 174 47.30 10.89 -24.19
CA THR A 174 48.18 10.16 -23.27
C THR A 174 47.49 8.99 -22.56
N GLY A 175 46.20 8.75 -22.80
CA GLY A 175 45.44 7.61 -22.23
C GLY A 175 45.13 7.74 -20.73
N VAL A 176 45.44 8.87 -20.10
CA VAL A 176 45.26 9.10 -18.65
C VAL A 176 43.79 9.37 -18.30
N HIS A 177 43.00 9.85 -19.27
CA HIS A 177 41.59 10.19 -19.10
C HIS A 177 40.72 8.99 -18.63
N ASP A 178 40.94 7.79 -19.19
CA ASP A 178 40.16 6.58 -18.83
C ASP A 178 40.45 6.11 -17.39
N LEU A 179 41.69 6.29 -16.93
CA LEU A 179 42.10 5.94 -15.57
C LEU A 179 41.39 6.82 -14.51
N VAL A 180 41.33 8.13 -14.76
CA VAL A 180 40.65 9.10 -13.88
C VAL A 180 39.15 8.84 -13.83
N GLN A 181 38.53 8.48 -14.96
CA GLN A 181 37.09 8.21 -15.02
C GLN A 181 36.70 6.90 -14.30
N ARG A 182 37.56 5.87 -14.36
CA ARG A 182 37.40 4.63 -13.58
C ARG A 182 37.63 4.80 -12.07
N LEU A 183 38.43 5.78 -11.67
CA LEU A 183 38.64 6.13 -10.26
C LEU A 183 37.50 7.01 -9.70
N ALA A 184 36.89 7.86 -10.54
CA ALA A 184 35.78 8.73 -10.15
C ALA A 184 34.44 7.99 -10.06
N ASN A 185 34.24 6.92 -10.85
CA ASN A 185 33.04 6.09 -10.81
C ASN A 185 33.40 4.66 -10.36
N PRO A 186 33.13 4.27 -9.10
CA PRO A 186 33.26 2.87 -8.71
C PRO A 186 32.27 2.04 -9.54
N VAL A 187 32.82 1.07 -10.27
CA VAL A 187 32.13 0.11 -11.14
C VAL A 187 30.88 -0.43 -10.45
N GLN A 188 29.70 -0.14 -11.02
CA GLN A 188 28.47 -0.87 -10.70
C GLN A 188 28.66 -2.31 -11.18
N GLN A 189 28.73 -3.23 -10.23
CA GLN A 189 28.68 -4.66 -10.48
C GLN A 189 27.41 -4.98 -11.27
N THR A 190 27.62 -5.67 -12.37
CA THR A 190 26.65 -6.37 -13.20
C THR A 190 25.65 -7.12 -12.31
N GLN A 191 24.39 -6.68 -12.30
CA GLN A 191 23.29 -7.46 -11.73
C GLN A 191 22.88 -8.52 -12.74
N ASP A 192 23.26 -9.76 -12.47
CA ASP A 192 22.68 -10.94 -13.10
C ASP A 192 21.18 -10.96 -12.85
N THR A 193 20.40 -10.75 -13.91
CA THR A 193 18.98 -11.05 -13.97
C THR A 193 18.80 -12.57 -14.06
N THR A 194 18.92 -13.27 -12.94
CA THR A 194 18.30 -14.58 -12.77
C THR A 194 17.13 -14.44 -11.81
N LYS A 195 15.93 -14.62 -12.35
CA LYS A 195 14.65 -14.69 -11.64
C LYS A 195 14.81 -15.51 -10.36
N ASP A 196 14.77 -14.82 -9.22
CA ASP A 196 14.77 -15.42 -7.90
C ASP A 196 13.59 -16.38 -7.78
N ASN A 197 13.88 -17.68 -7.81
CA ASN A 197 12.98 -18.69 -7.27
C ASN A 197 12.69 -18.31 -5.82
N GLU A 198 11.41 -18.11 -5.51
CA GLU A 198 10.85 -17.84 -4.18
C GLU A 198 11.63 -18.55 -3.07
N ARG A 199 12.55 -17.81 -2.42
CA ARG A 199 13.26 -18.31 -1.25
C ARG A 199 12.26 -18.38 -0.09
N MET A 200 11.52 -19.49 0.00
CA MET A 200 10.76 -19.84 1.20
C MET A 200 11.72 -19.80 2.39
N LEU A 201 11.54 -18.82 3.29
CA LEU A 201 12.35 -18.75 4.50
C LEU A 201 12.10 -20.01 5.36
N THR A 202 13.16 -20.77 5.57
CA THR A 202 13.15 -21.91 6.50
C THR A 202 13.64 -21.42 7.86
N HIS A 203 12.82 -21.62 8.89
CA HIS A 203 13.13 -21.30 10.27
C HIS A 203 13.63 -22.55 11.00
N PHE A 204 14.73 -22.46 11.74
CA PHE A 204 15.25 -23.60 12.50
C PHE A 204 14.84 -23.51 13.97
N TRP A 205 13.96 -24.42 14.41
CA TRP A 205 13.61 -24.58 15.83
C TRP A 205 13.06 -25.98 16.12
N GLY A 206 13.22 -26.44 17.36
CA GLY A 206 12.86 -27.81 17.75
C GLY A 206 13.62 -28.88 16.96
N GLY A 207 14.89 -28.61 16.62
CA GLY A 207 15.82 -29.53 15.96
C GLY A 207 15.55 -29.81 14.47
N ARG A 208 14.67 -29.04 13.80
CA ARG A 208 14.35 -29.21 12.37
C ARG A 208 14.11 -27.86 11.69
N PHE A 209 14.32 -27.82 10.38
CA PHE A 209 13.86 -26.72 9.53
C PHE A 209 12.33 -26.77 9.37
N ARG A 210 11.68 -25.64 9.59
CA ARG A 210 10.22 -25.48 9.59
C ARG A 210 9.84 -24.24 8.78
N ARG A 211 8.62 -24.21 8.28
CA ARG A 211 8.15 -23.16 7.36
C ARG A 211 7.63 -21.87 8.05
N VAL A 212 7.52 -21.88 9.37
CA VAL A 212 7.04 -20.75 10.19
C VAL A 212 7.93 -20.57 11.43
N PRO A 213 8.01 -19.37 12.01
CA PRO A 213 8.82 -19.11 13.21
C PRO A 213 8.28 -19.79 14.47
N ALA A 214 9.13 -19.93 15.50
CA ALA A 214 8.79 -20.58 16.77
C ALA A 214 7.64 -19.92 17.54
N GLY A 215 7.36 -18.64 17.29
CA GLY A 215 6.24 -17.88 17.86
C GLY A 215 4.99 -17.85 16.97
N PHE A 216 4.83 -18.78 16.03
CA PHE A 216 3.69 -18.78 15.11
C PHE A 216 2.36 -19.08 15.82
N HIS A 217 1.37 -18.23 15.54
CA HIS A 217 -0.01 -18.37 16.01
C HIS A 217 -0.97 -18.35 14.83
N VAL A 218 -1.95 -19.27 14.82
CA VAL A 218 -3.02 -19.24 13.83
C VAL A 218 -3.91 -18.01 14.12
N PRO A 219 -4.07 -17.05 13.21
CA PRO A 219 -4.87 -15.85 13.46
C PRO A 219 -6.34 -16.21 13.68
N ASP A 220 -7.02 -15.54 14.63
CA ASP A 220 -8.48 -15.61 14.76
C ASP A 220 -9.07 -14.45 13.94
N CYS A 221 -9.35 -14.74 12.67
CA CYS A 221 -9.79 -13.76 11.68
C CYS A 221 -11.10 -14.23 11.01
N SER A 222 -11.68 -13.37 10.17
CA SER A 222 -12.86 -13.72 9.39
C SER A 222 -12.56 -14.92 8.48
N ILE A 223 -13.59 -15.70 8.14
CA ILE A 223 -13.41 -16.86 7.27
C ILE A 223 -12.87 -16.49 5.87
N ARG A 224 -13.22 -15.30 5.38
CA ARG A 224 -12.66 -14.72 4.15
C ARG A 224 -11.16 -14.51 4.27
N GLN A 225 -10.73 -13.83 5.34
CA GLN A 225 -9.31 -13.56 5.57
C GLN A 225 -8.52 -14.87 5.73
N ALA A 226 -9.11 -15.82 6.44
CA ALA A 226 -8.50 -17.13 6.64
C ALA A 226 -8.38 -17.93 5.33
N TRP A 227 -9.30 -17.75 4.37
CA TRP A 227 -9.21 -18.33 3.02
C TRP A 227 -8.09 -17.70 2.17
N ILE A 228 -7.93 -16.39 2.23
CA ILE A 228 -6.83 -15.69 1.55
C ILE A 228 -5.48 -16.19 2.09
N LEU A 229 -5.32 -16.25 3.43
CA LEU A 229 -4.13 -16.82 4.07
C LEU A 229 -3.90 -18.30 3.73
N TRP A 230 -4.99 -19.06 3.49
CA TRP A 230 -4.92 -20.46 3.11
C TRP A 230 -4.33 -20.67 1.71
N ARG A 231 -4.68 -19.81 0.76
CA ARG A 231 -4.28 -19.91 -0.66
C ARG A 231 -3.00 -19.13 -0.99
N CYS A 232 -2.86 -17.92 -0.48
CA CYS A 232 -1.79 -16.97 -0.84
C CYS A 232 -0.72 -16.84 0.25
N GLY A 233 -1.03 -17.16 1.50
CA GLY A 233 -0.11 -16.94 2.62
C GLY A 233 -0.12 -15.49 3.12
N ASN A 234 0.97 -15.07 3.76
CA ASN A 234 1.13 -13.71 4.27
C ASN A 234 2.49 -13.16 3.84
N GLU A 235 2.49 -12.26 2.86
CA GLU A 235 3.74 -11.69 2.31
C GLU A 235 4.47 -10.81 3.33
N ALA A 236 3.73 -9.99 4.08
CA ALA A 236 4.31 -9.08 5.08
C ALA A 236 5.09 -9.83 6.18
N LYS A 237 4.60 -11.00 6.60
CA LYS A 237 5.26 -11.88 7.58
C LYS A 237 6.07 -13.00 6.93
N ARG A 238 6.09 -13.06 5.59
CA ARG A 238 6.69 -14.13 4.77
C ARG A 238 6.24 -15.53 5.19
N TRP A 239 4.97 -15.68 5.55
CA TRP A 239 4.39 -16.99 5.86
C TRP A 239 3.87 -17.62 4.57
N PRO A 240 4.15 -18.92 4.34
CA PRO A 240 3.61 -19.59 3.18
C PRO A 240 2.09 -19.75 3.28
N PRO A 241 1.42 -20.05 2.16
CA PRO A 241 0.04 -20.51 2.18
C PRO A 241 -0.21 -21.57 3.25
N PHE A 242 -1.21 -21.38 4.10
CA PHE A 242 -1.43 -22.27 5.25
C PHE A 242 -1.77 -23.71 4.85
N ARG A 243 -2.20 -23.94 3.60
CA ARG A 243 -2.36 -25.28 3.01
C ARG A 243 -1.07 -26.11 3.02
N LEU A 244 0.09 -25.46 2.95
CA LEU A 244 1.42 -26.08 2.91
C LEU A 244 2.02 -26.36 4.29
N LEU A 245 1.38 -25.91 5.38
CA LEU A 245 1.86 -26.12 6.75
C LEU A 245 1.47 -27.50 7.25
N ASP A 246 2.42 -28.29 7.76
CA ASP A 246 2.08 -29.51 8.48
C ASP A 246 1.83 -29.23 9.98
N GLY A 247 1.16 -30.15 10.69
CA GLY A 247 1.04 -30.05 12.15
C GLY A 247 2.41 -30.00 12.83
N ARG A 248 3.43 -30.62 12.22
CA ARG A 248 4.81 -30.55 12.69
C ARG A 248 5.49 -29.21 12.38
N ASP A 249 4.91 -28.31 11.59
CA ASP A 249 5.46 -26.97 11.40
C ASP A 249 5.03 -25.99 12.51
N VAL A 250 4.10 -26.40 13.39
CA VAL A 250 3.47 -25.49 14.36
C VAL A 250 3.99 -25.73 15.79
N PRO A 251 4.34 -24.67 16.55
CA PRO A 251 5.14 -24.75 17.78
C PRO A 251 4.45 -25.41 18.99
N ASP A 252 3.14 -25.26 19.11
CA ASP A 252 2.37 -25.78 20.26
C ASP A 252 1.23 -26.70 19.81
N ARG A 253 0.95 -27.75 20.59
CA ARG A 253 -0.23 -28.62 20.45
C ARG A 253 -1.53 -27.82 20.35
N LYS A 254 -1.66 -26.70 21.07
CA LYS A 254 -2.82 -25.81 20.95
C LYS A 254 -2.96 -25.25 19.54
N GLN A 255 -1.88 -24.73 18.97
CA GLN A 255 -1.88 -24.16 17.61
C GLN A 255 -2.00 -25.26 16.54
N GLN A 256 -1.45 -26.45 16.78
CA GLN A 256 -1.64 -27.63 15.92
C GLN A 256 -3.12 -28.05 15.82
N ARG A 257 -3.83 -28.05 16.96
CA ARG A 257 -5.28 -28.28 16.98
C ARG A 257 -6.02 -27.18 16.21
N ARG A 258 -5.63 -25.91 16.40
CA ARG A 258 -6.23 -24.79 15.66
C ARG A 258 -6.00 -24.86 14.15
N LEU A 259 -4.79 -25.22 13.70
CA LEU A 259 -4.51 -25.44 12.28
C LEU A 259 -5.34 -26.60 11.72
N SER A 260 -5.54 -27.66 12.50
CA SER A 260 -6.39 -28.80 12.13
C SER A 260 -7.87 -28.40 12.01
N ASP A 261 -8.37 -27.58 12.94
CA ASP A 261 -9.72 -27.01 12.89
C ASP A 261 -9.90 -26.06 11.69
N LEU A 262 -8.90 -25.22 11.41
CA LEU A 262 -8.87 -24.35 10.24
C LEU A 262 -8.90 -25.16 8.94
N ARG A 263 -8.05 -26.18 8.84
CA ARG A 263 -7.98 -27.10 7.68
C ARG A 263 -9.32 -27.79 7.43
N PHE A 264 -10.05 -28.16 8.48
CA PHE A 264 -11.39 -28.74 8.33
C PHE A 264 -12.38 -27.78 7.63
N VAL A 265 -12.34 -26.50 7.99
CA VAL A 265 -13.20 -25.46 7.37
C VAL A 265 -12.75 -25.18 5.94
N MET A 266 -11.44 -25.00 5.71
CA MET A 266 -10.89 -24.66 4.39
C MET A 266 -11.03 -25.78 3.38
N LYS A 267 -10.91 -27.06 3.79
CA LYS A 267 -11.16 -28.20 2.88
C LYS A 267 -12.60 -28.25 2.36
N LYS A 268 -13.58 -27.74 3.09
CA LYS A 268 -14.96 -27.63 2.58
C LYS A 268 -15.08 -26.57 1.48
N LEU A 269 -14.42 -25.42 1.67
CA LEU A 269 -14.34 -24.39 0.63
C LEU A 269 -13.57 -24.90 -0.60
N GLU A 270 -12.49 -25.65 -0.40
CA GLU A 270 -11.76 -26.29 -1.52
C GLU A 270 -12.65 -27.28 -2.27
N HIS A 271 -13.43 -28.09 -1.57
CA HIS A 271 -14.34 -29.04 -2.22
C HIS A 271 -15.44 -28.34 -3.03
N ASP A 272 -16.03 -27.27 -2.50
CA ASP A 272 -17.04 -26.47 -3.21
C ASP A 272 -16.43 -25.66 -4.38
N ALA A 273 -15.18 -25.22 -4.25
CA ALA A 273 -14.45 -24.60 -5.36
C ALA A 273 -14.10 -25.64 -6.44
N THR A 274 -13.83 -26.89 -6.03
CA THR A 274 -13.56 -28.02 -6.96
C THR A 274 -14.83 -28.36 -7.74
N SER A 275 -15.98 -28.46 -7.09
CA SER A 275 -17.26 -28.80 -7.75
C SER A 275 -17.70 -27.72 -8.77
N LYS A 276 -17.24 -26.48 -8.59
CA LYS A 276 -17.48 -25.36 -9.50
C LYS A 276 -16.38 -25.14 -10.55
N ASN A 277 -15.37 -26.02 -10.62
CA ASN A 277 -14.20 -25.90 -11.50
C ASN A 277 -13.42 -24.57 -11.36
N LEU A 278 -13.43 -23.95 -10.17
CA LEU A 278 -12.77 -22.66 -9.91
C LEU A 278 -11.32 -22.81 -9.43
N LEU A 279 -10.83 -24.05 -9.28
CA LEU A 279 -9.45 -24.33 -8.84
C LEU A 279 -8.46 -24.24 -10.02
N GLN A 280 -8.16 -23.02 -10.46
CA GLN A 280 -6.89 -22.74 -11.12
C GLN A 280 -5.93 -22.04 -10.15
N ASP A 281 -4.63 -22.07 -10.48
CA ASP A 281 -3.54 -21.53 -9.66
C ASP A 281 -3.82 -20.07 -9.28
N CYS A 282 -4.26 -19.85 -8.04
CA CYS A 282 -4.42 -18.50 -7.51
C CYS A 282 -3.04 -17.90 -7.33
N ARG A 283 -2.65 -17.08 -8.31
CA ARG A 283 -1.44 -16.29 -8.26
C ARG A 283 -1.68 -14.96 -7.53
N SER A 284 -2.94 -14.58 -7.32
CA SER A 284 -3.36 -13.30 -6.73
C SER A 284 -4.34 -13.44 -5.55
N ILE A 285 -4.31 -12.46 -4.65
CA ILE A 285 -5.30 -12.25 -3.57
C ILE A 285 -6.71 -12.00 -4.15
N GLU A 286 -6.79 -11.40 -5.33
CA GLU A 286 -8.05 -11.12 -6.04
C GLU A 286 -8.74 -12.43 -6.46
N ASP A 287 -7.99 -13.35 -7.06
CA ASP A 287 -8.50 -14.68 -7.42
C ASP A 287 -9.01 -15.43 -6.17
N ALA A 288 -8.24 -15.37 -5.08
CA ALA A 288 -8.61 -15.95 -3.79
C ALA A 288 -9.93 -15.37 -3.24
N THR A 289 -10.11 -14.06 -3.40
CA THR A 289 -11.34 -13.36 -2.99
C THR A 289 -12.54 -13.77 -3.85
N ASN A 290 -12.37 -13.80 -5.17
CA ASN A 290 -13.45 -14.13 -6.11
C ASN A 290 -13.93 -15.57 -5.93
N MET A 291 -13.01 -16.52 -5.74
CA MET A 291 -13.37 -17.90 -5.38
C MET A 291 -14.14 -17.97 -4.06
N TYR A 292 -13.73 -17.20 -3.05
CA TYR A 292 -14.44 -17.19 -1.77
C TYR A 292 -15.87 -16.68 -1.93
N LEU A 293 -16.08 -15.59 -2.68
CA LEU A 293 -17.42 -15.04 -2.93
C LEU A 293 -18.31 -16.06 -3.65
N ALA A 294 -17.76 -16.81 -4.61
CA ALA A 294 -18.50 -17.87 -5.31
C ALA A 294 -18.83 -19.08 -4.41
N CYS A 295 -18.05 -19.33 -3.35
CA CYS A 295 -18.18 -20.48 -2.46
C CYS A 295 -18.76 -20.16 -1.08
N VAL A 296 -19.08 -18.90 -0.77
CA VAL A 296 -19.48 -18.50 0.59
C VAL A 296 -20.80 -19.15 1.03
N ASP A 297 -21.70 -19.44 0.09
CA ASP A 297 -23.01 -20.02 0.36
C ASP A 297 -22.94 -21.46 0.87
N SER A 298 -21.94 -22.24 0.44
CA SER A 298 -21.72 -23.61 0.94
C SER A 298 -21.22 -23.62 2.39
N VAL A 299 -20.69 -22.49 2.85
CA VAL A 299 -20.11 -22.30 4.19
C VAL A 299 -21.04 -21.54 5.14
N ALA A 300 -22.16 -21.01 4.63
CA ALA A 300 -23.17 -20.34 5.43
C ALA A 300 -23.88 -21.34 6.36
N ALA A 301 -23.48 -21.37 7.63
CA ALA A 301 -24.27 -22.03 8.67
C ALA A 301 -25.66 -21.40 8.75
N GLU A 302 -26.69 -22.23 8.95
CA GLU A 302 -28.09 -21.81 9.08
C GLU A 302 -28.23 -20.63 10.06
N SER A 303 -29.04 -19.65 9.64
CA SER A 303 -29.06 -18.27 10.15
C SER A 303 -29.64 -18.08 11.55
N THR A 304 -29.89 -19.15 12.30
CA THR A 304 -30.66 -19.08 13.54
C THR A 304 -29.86 -19.72 14.67
N ALA A 305 -29.31 -18.88 15.55
CA ALA A 305 -28.93 -19.33 16.87
C ALA A 305 -30.21 -19.65 17.67
N GLU A 306 -30.14 -20.60 18.61
CA GLU A 306 -31.21 -20.94 19.59
C GLU A 306 -31.77 -19.75 20.40
N ARG A 307 -31.26 -18.52 20.20
CA ARG A 307 -31.66 -17.28 20.89
C ARG A 307 -32.12 -16.15 19.96
N SER A 308 -32.58 -16.43 18.74
CA SER A 308 -33.21 -15.44 17.84
C SER A 308 -32.37 -14.17 17.54
N ARG A 309 -31.03 -14.25 17.57
CA ARG A 309 -30.15 -13.14 17.16
C ARG A 309 -29.66 -13.35 15.73
N LYS A 310 -29.96 -12.39 14.83
CA LYS A 310 -29.42 -12.36 13.46
C LYS A 310 -27.90 -12.24 13.49
N ARG A 311 -27.18 -13.22 12.94
CA ARG A 311 -25.71 -13.21 12.84
C ARG A 311 -25.26 -12.53 11.54
N ARG A 312 -24.32 -11.58 11.63
CA ARG A 312 -23.69 -10.94 10.45
C ARG A 312 -22.70 -11.94 9.81
N ARG A 313 -23.12 -12.58 8.71
CA ARG A 313 -22.46 -13.75 8.10
C ARG A 313 -20.98 -13.52 7.72
N GLY A 314 -20.63 -12.34 7.19
CA GLY A 314 -19.26 -12.01 6.76
C GLY A 314 -18.27 -11.67 7.88
N GLN A 315 -18.74 -11.49 9.12
CA GLN A 315 -17.91 -11.09 10.26
C GLN A 315 -17.66 -12.25 11.25
N LEU A 316 -18.12 -13.46 10.95
CA LEU A 316 -17.89 -14.61 11.81
C LEU A 316 -16.44 -15.10 11.67
N SER A 317 -15.80 -15.37 12.82
CA SER A 317 -14.49 -16.00 12.84
C SER A 317 -14.58 -17.43 12.30
N TRP A 318 -13.55 -17.88 11.58
CA TRP A 318 -13.50 -19.25 11.05
C TRP A 318 -13.65 -20.31 12.16
N SER A 319 -13.17 -20.00 13.38
CA SER A 319 -13.27 -20.86 14.55
C SER A 319 -14.72 -21.06 15.01
N THR A 320 -15.54 -20.02 14.91
CA THR A 320 -16.98 -20.07 15.20
C THR A 320 -17.73 -20.86 14.13
N VAL A 321 -17.41 -20.62 12.85
CA VAL A 321 -18.02 -21.36 11.72
C VAL A 321 -17.70 -22.86 11.79
N GLY A 322 -16.45 -23.21 12.12
CA GLY A 322 -16.03 -24.60 12.31
C GLY A 322 -16.79 -25.32 13.42
N LYS A 323 -17.07 -24.65 14.55
CA LYS A 323 -17.90 -25.20 15.64
C LYS A 323 -19.35 -25.46 15.19
N LEU A 324 -19.95 -24.51 14.46
CA LEU A 324 -21.31 -24.67 13.93
C LEU A 324 -21.41 -25.86 12.97
N PHE A 325 -20.40 -26.07 12.11
CA PHE A 325 -20.37 -27.26 11.25
C PHE A 325 -20.25 -28.57 12.00
N ARG A 326 -19.50 -28.60 13.10
CA ARG A 326 -19.38 -29.80 13.94
C ARG A 326 -20.68 -30.10 14.67
N GLN A 327 -21.39 -29.05 15.13
CA GLN A 327 -22.72 -29.20 15.73
C GLN A 327 -23.73 -29.73 14.71
N ALA A 328 -23.85 -29.10 13.54
CA ALA A 328 -24.77 -29.54 12.49
C ALA A 328 -24.51 -31.00 12.01
N LYS A 329 -23.23 -31.42 11.95
CA LYS A 329 -22.87 -32.81 11.60
C LYS A 329 -23.21 -33.81 12.71
N LYS A 330 -23.25 -33.38 13.98
CA LYS A 330 -23.70 -34.21 15.11
C LYS A 330 -25.22 -34.37 15.10
N THR A 331 -25.97 -33.29 14.86
CA THR A 331 -27.44 -33.33 14.78
C THR A 331 -27.93 -34.22 13.62
N LYS A 332 -27.32 -34.09 12.43
CA LYS A 332 -27.63 -34.95 11.27
C LYS A 332 -27.25 -36.43 11.46
N ARG A 333 -26.44 -36.77 12.47
CA ARG A 333 -26.07 -38.16 12.82
C ARG A 333 -26.89 -38.73 13.97
N SER A 334 -27.66 -37.90 14.68
CA SER A 334 -28.60 -38.35 15.72
C SER A 334 -30.03 -38.49 15.21
N GLU A 335 -30.32 -37.98 14.01
CA GLU A 335 -31.64 -38.02 13.36
C GLU A 335 -31.77 -39.09 12.26
N GLY A 336 -30.69 -39.80 11.94
CA GLY A 336 -30.68 -40.94 11.02
C GLY A 336 -29.92 -42.09 11.65
#